data_AF-A0A7J6DQX2-F1
#
_entry.id   AF-A0A7J6DQX2-F1
#
_cell.length_a   1.000
_cell.length_b   1.000
_cell.length_c   1.000
_cell.angle_alpha   90.00
_cell.angle_beta   90.00
_cell.angle_gamma   90.00
#
_symmetry.space_group_name_H-M   'P 1'
#
loop_
_entity.id
_entity.type
_entity.pdbx_description
1 polymer ?
#
loop_
_entity_poly.entity_id
_entity_poly.type
_entity_poly.pdbx_seq_one_letter_code
_entity_poly.pdbx_strand_id
1 'polypeptide(L)'
;MKMAVKPLPLPLPLFNCCSSCCSKPATSVGVNLSKASGRRGIVMVGITIIVGSLGFNCGQKLANGLEMGMVSPDQTVEEAQKGIRGHVVALLKVKDLIDSHSWSEAQKALRKTSAYVKLDLYTIIQASPPTQRSLLRKLYFQLSNNVSNLDYAARDKDAIRVLKCYDNIVVAVNDILSTISSI
;
A
#
# COMPACT_ATOMS: atom_id res chain seq x y z
N MET A 1 -8.72 -56.00 24.23
CA MET A 1 -8.34 -54.80 24.99
C MET A 1 -8.55 -53.59 24.08
N LYS A 2 -9.59 -52.78 24.33
CA LYS A 2 -9.95 -51.61 23.51
C LYS A 2 -9.35 -50.37 24.17
N MET A 3 -8.39 -49.72 23.51
CA MET A 3 -7.85 -48.44 23.95
C MET A 3 -8.71 -47.32 23.35
N ALA A 4 -9.51 -46.68 24.20
CA ALA A 4 -10.28 -45.49 23.85
C ALA A 4 -9.35 -44.27 23.87
N VAL A 5 -9.10 -43.67 22.71
CA VAL A 5 -8.46 -42.36 22.62
C VAL A 5 -9.54 -41.31 22.83
N LYS A 6 -9.51 -40.62 23.98
CA LYS A 6 -10.30 -39.41 24.23
C LYS A 6 -9.64 -38.24 23.48
N PRO A 7 -10.37 -37.50 22.63
CA PRO A 7 -9.86 -36.25 22.07
C PRO A 7 -9.90 -35.15 23.13
N LEU A 8 -8.77 -34.47 23.32
CA LEU A 8 -8.66 -33.27 24.14
C LEU A 8 -9.04 -32.04 23.28
N PRO A 9 -9.96 -31.17 23.72
CA PRO A 9 -10.32 -29.98 22.96
C PRO A 9 -9.26 -28.89 23.15
N LEU A 10 -8.63 -28.46 22.06
CA LEU A 10 -7.79 -27.27 22.02
C LEU A 10 -8.69 -26.02 21.94
N PRO A 11 -8.56 -25.03 22.84
CA PRO A 11 -9.31 -23.79 22.77
C PRO A 11 -8.72 -22.88 21.69
N LEU A 12 -9.54 -22.54 20.69
CA LEU A 12 -9.25 -21.47 19.74
C LEU A 12 -9.28 -20.13 20.47
N PRO A 13 -8.27 -19.24 20.34
CA PRO A 13 -8.40 -17.88 20.81
C PRO A 13 -9.40 -17.14 19.91
N LEU A 14 -10.56 -16.83 20.47
CA LEU A 14 -11.54 -15.92 19.92
C LEU A 14 -10.87 -14.53 19.83
N PHE A 15 -10.55 -14.08 18.61
CA PHE A 15 -10.19 -12.69 18.35
C PHE A 15 -11.43 -11.83 18.59
N ASN A 16 -11.65 -11.44 19.84
CA ASN A 16 -12.64 -10.44 20.19
C ASN A 16 -12.04 -9.08 19.85
N CYS A 17 -12.32 -8.58 18.64
CA CYS A 17 -11.94 -7.24 18.23
C CYS A 17 -12.79 -6.25 19.03
N CYS A 18 -12.15 -5.53 19.94
CA CYS A 18 -12.80 -4.52 20.77
C CYS A 18 -13.24 -3.35 19.89
N SER A 19 -14.52 -3.32 19.52
CA SER A 19 -15.19 -2.28 18.72
C SER A 19 -15.45 -0.99 19.51
N SER A 20 -14.56 -0.58 20.41
CA SER A 20 -14.73 0.66 21.15
C SER A 20 -13.38 1.28 21.46
N CYS A 21 -12.91 2.11 20.52
CA CYS A 21 -12.03 3.26 20.77
C CYS A 21 -11.78 3.94 19.42
N CYS A 22 -12.74 4.73 18.93
CA CYS A 22 -12.54 5.94 18.11
C CYS A 22 -13.90 6.48 17.62
N SER A 23 -14.78 6.86 18.55
CA SER A 23 -15.86 7.80 18.24
C SER A 23 -15.50 9.11 18.93
N LYS A 24 -15.09 10.11 18.16
CA LYS A 24 -15.19 11.51 18.61
C LYS A 24 -16.13 12.27 17.68
N PRO A 25 -17.06 13.07 18.26
CA PRO A 25 -18.19 13.66 17.56
C PRO A 25 -17.80 14.87 16.72
N ALA A 26 -18.60 15.09 15.68
CA ALA A 26 -18.63 16.31 14.88
C ALA A 26 -18.80 17.54 15.79
N THR A 27 -17.86 18.47 15.73
CA THR A 27 -18.01 19.78 16.34
C THR A 27 -18.64 20.70 15.29
N SER A 28 -19.90 21.07 15.51
CA SER A 28 -20.57 22.12 14.75
C SER A 28 -19.91 23.46 15.09
N VAL A 29 -19.28 24.08 14.09
CA VAL A 29 -18.85 25.49 14.19
C VAL A 29 -20.09 26.36 14.02
N GLY A 30 -20.65 26.80 15.15
CA GLY A 30 -21.65 27.87 15.19
C GLY A 30 -20.98 29.20 14.87
N VAL A 31 -21.28 29.75 13.70
CA VAL A 31 -20.94 31.15 13.39
C VAL A 31 -21.92 32.05 14.14
N ASN A 32 -21.40 32.80 15.11
CA ASN A 32 -22.14 33.83 15.83
C ASN A 32 -22.40 35.03 14.91
N LEU A 33 -23.68 35.33 14.67
CA LEU A 33 -24.13 36.54 14.00
C LEU A 33 -24.24 37.66 15.03
N SER A 34 -23.21 38.51 15.15
CA SER A 34 -23.29 39.75 15.90
C SER A 34 -24.02 40.81 15.08
N LYS A 35 -25.17 41.25 15.59
CA LYS A 35 -25.85 42.48 15.15
C LYS A 35 -24.97 43.68 15.49
N ALA A 36 -24.67 44.50 14.50
CA ALA A 36 -24.26 45.88 14.68
C ALA A 36 -25.16 46.78 13.83
N SER A 37 -25.83 47.70 14.52
CA SER A 37 -26.68 48.77 13.99
C SER A 37 -25.82 49.97 13.56
N GLY A 38 -26.19 50.66 12.48
CA GLY A 38 -25.46 51.88 12.08
C GLY A 38 -25.76 52.46 10.69
N ARG A 39 -26.97 53.00 10.55
CA ARG A 39 -27.49 53.97 9.55
C ARG A 39 -26.45 54.87 8.84
N ARG A 40 -26.43 54.87 7.48
CA ARG A 40 -26.36 56.07 6.58
C ARG A 40 -26.13 55.71 5.09
N GLY A 41 -26.99 56.25 4.22
CA GLY A 41 -26.60 56.82 2.91
C GLY A 41 -26.65 55.92 1.66
N ILE A 42 -27.66 56.12 0.83
CA ILE A 42 -27.71 55.71 -0.59
C ILE A 42 -26.77 56.59 -1.41
N VAL A 43 -25.91 56.03 -2.28
CA VAL A 43 -25.56 56.62 -3.59
C VAL A 43 -25.32 55.48 -4.60
N MET A 44 -26.08 55.52 -5.70
CA MET A 44 -25.98 54.68 -6.89
C MET A 44 -24.84 55.15 -7.82
N VAL A 45 -24.52 54.28 -8.79
CA VAL A 45 -23.90 54.54 -10.12
C VAL A 45 -22.47 54.04 -10.28
N GLY A 46 -22.35 53.04 -11.17
CA GLY A 46 -21.09 52.57 -11.74
C GLY A 46 -21.27 51.27 -12.52
N ILE A 47 -22.02 51.31 -13.63
CA ILE A 47 -22.07 50.21 -14.60
C ILE A 47 -20.65 49.95 -15.10
N THR A 48 -20.14 48.74 -14.89
CA THR A 48 -19.07 48.20 -15.74
C THR A 48 -19.46 46.80 -16.16
N ILE A 49 -19.88 46.67 -17.42
CA ILE A 49 -20.05 45.40 -18.10
C ILE A 49 -18.63 44.90 -18.39
N ILE A 50 -18.22 43.79 -17.78
CA ILE A 50 -17.13 42.97 -18.28
C ILE A 50 -17.73 41.62 -18.65
N VAL A 51 -18.14 41.54 -19.92
CA VAL A 51 -18.22 40.28 -20.66
C VAL A 51 -16.80 39.74 -20.76
N GLY A 52 -16.54 38.64 -20.08
CA GLY A 52 -15.25 37.98 -20.03
C GLY A 52 -15.45 36.53 -19.66
N SER A 53 -15.94 35.75 -20.62
CA SER A 53 -16.06 34.29 -20.57
C SER A 53 -14.66 33.67 -20.49
N LEU A 54 -14.00 33.74 -19.33
CA LEU A 54 -12.91 32.82 -19.02
C LEU A 54 -13.49 31.68 -18.22
N GLY A 55 -13.74 30.58 -18.93
CA GLY A 55 -14.04 29.31 -18.33
C GLY A 55 -13.03 29.04 -17.24
N PHE A 56 -13.52 29.04 -16.00
CA PHE A 56 -12.81 28.45 -14.88
C PHE A 56 -12.85 26.94 -15.13
N ASN A 57 -11.96 26.48 -16.02
CA ASN A 57 -11.50 25.11 -16.02
C ASN A 57 -10.75 24.92 -14.71
N CYS A 58 -11.51 24.78 -13.62
CA CYS A 58 -11.06 24.00 -12.49
C CYS A 58 -10.90 22.59 -13.04
N GLY A 59 -9.74 22.34 -13.64
CA GLY A 59 -9.32 21.03 -14.07
C GLY A 59 -9.59 20.14 -12.87
N GLN A 60 -10.50 19.20 -13.05
CA GLN A 60 -10.78 18.19 -12.05
C GLN A 60 -9.44 17.53 -11.80
N LYS A 61 -8.77 17.93 -10.71
CA LYS A 61 -7.64 17.19 -10.19
C LYS A 61 -8.26 15.89 -9.76
N LEU A 62 -8.19 14.93 -10.66
CA LEU A 62 -8.72 13.59 -10.53
C LEU A 62 -8.44 13.17 -9.10
N ALA A 63 -9.51 13.02 -8.33
CA ALA A 63 -9.43 12.27 -7.11
C ALA A 63 -8.91 10.90 -7.57
N ASN A 64 -7.66 10.60 -7.27
CA ASN A 64 -7.18 9.23 -7.28
C ASN A 64 -7.98 8.54 -6.18
N GLY A 65 -9.24 8.19 -6.49
CA GLY A 65 -9.99 7.23 -5.71
C GLY A 65 -9.06 6.05 -5.54
N LEU A 66 -8.92 5.59 -4.29
CA LEU A 66 -8.24 4.34 -3.98
C LEU A 66 -8.73 3.31 -5.00
N GLU A 67 -7.93 3.03 -6.02
CA GLU A 67 -8.14 1.91 -6.92
C GLU A 67 -7.79 0.69 -6.08
N MET A 68 -8.76 0.32 -5.25
CA MET A 68 -8.71 -0.86 -4.40
C MET A 68 -8.98 -2.06 -5.31
N GLY A 69 -8.13 -2.25 -6.32
CA GLY A 69 -7.94 -3.51 -6.99
C GLY A 69 -7.24 -4.45 -6.01
N MET A 70 -7.91 -4.77 -4.91
CA MET A 70 -7.55 -5.90 -4.08
C MET A 70 -7.84 -7.11 -4.97
N VAL A 71 -6.75 -7.68 -5.51
CA VAL A 71 -6.80 -8.82 -6.44
C VAL A 71 -7.72 -9.87 -5.86
N SER A 72 -8.64 -10.38 -6.71
CA SER A 72 -9.50 -11.50 -6.32
C SER A 72 -8.61 -12.60 -5.76
N PRO A 73 -8.91 -13.19 -4.60
CA PRO A 73 -8.10 -14.27 -4.01
C PRO A 73 -7.99 -15.50 -4.93
N ASP A 74 -8.72 -15.50 -6.05
CA ASP A 74 -8.79 -16.57 -7.04
C ASP A 74 -7.69 -16.52 -8.11
N GLN A 75 -6.59 -15.77 -7.90
CA GLN A 75 -5.46 -15.78 -8.84
C GLN A 75 -4.91 -17.20 -8.99
N THR A 76 -4.85 -17.69 -10.22
CA THR A 76 -4.35 -19.04 -10.52
C THR A 76 -2.82 -19.11 -10.36
N VAL A 77 -2.29 -20.33 -10.22
CA VAL A 77 -0.85 -20.54 -10.06
C VAL A 77 -0.10 -20.15 -11.34
N GLU A 78 -0.71 -20.45 -12.49
CA GLU A 78 -0.18 -20.15 -13.82
C GLU A 78 -0.10 -18.64 -14.06
N GLU A 79 -1.15 -17.90 -13.67
CA GLU A 79 -1.15 -16.43 -13.70
C GLU A 79 -0.06 -15.85 -12.80
N ALA A 80 0.11 -16.38 -11.59
CA ALA A 80 1.14 -15.95 -10.66
C ALA A 80 2.56 -16.19 -11.24
N GLN A 81 2.81 -17.37 -11.81
CA GLN A 81 4.10 -17.70 -12.42
C GLN A 81 4.41 -16.85 -13.65
N LYS A 82 3.39 -16.49 -14.43
CA LYS A 82 3.55 -15.59 -15.58
C LYS A 82 3.75 -14.13 -15.15
N GLY A 83 3.02 -13.69 -14.11
CA GLY A 83 3.01 -12.32 -13.62
C GLY A 83 4.25 -11.93 -12.81
N ILE A 84 4.82 -12.86 -12.04
CA ILE A 84 5.88 -12.56 -11.06
C ILE A 84 7.08 -11.83 -11.68
N ARG A 85 7.50 -12.19 -12.90
CA ARG A 85 8.62 -11.54 -13.57
C ARG A 85 8.35 -10.05 -13.83
N GLY A 86 7.14 -9.72 -14.27
CA GLY A 86 6.74 -8.33 -14.51
C GLY A 86 6.66 -7.52 -13.22
N HIS A 87 6.07 -8.10 -12.17
CA HIS A 87 5.95 -7.44 -10.87
C HIS A 87 7.30 -7.22 -10.20
N VAL A 88 8.22 -8.18 -10.31
CA VAL A 88 9.60 -8.04 -9.84
C VAL A 88 10.33 -6.91 -10.56
N VAL A 89 10.23 -6.84 -11.90
CA VAL A 89 10.85 -5.73 -12.66
C VAL A 89 10.29 -4.39 -12.20
N ALA A 90 8.98 -4.30 -11.96
CA ALA A 90 8.36 -3.09 -11.43
C ALA A 90 8.87 -2.73 -10.02
N LEU A 91 9.10 -3.72 -9.16
CA LEU A 91 9.69 -3.52 -7.83
C LEU A 91 11.12 -2.97 -7.92
N LEU A 92 11.94 -3.49 -8.83
CA LEU A 92 13.33 -3.04 -9.01
C LEU A 92 13.43 -1.63 -9.59
N LYS A 93 12.45 -1.20 -10.40
CA LYS A 93 12.37 0.18 -10.93
C LYS A 93 12.21 1.25 -9.85
N VAL A 94 11.89 0.88 -8.60
CA VAL A 94 11.89 1.82 -7.46
C VAL A 94 13.28 2.47 -7.27
N LYS A 95 14.34 1.85 -7.79
CA LYS A 95 15.70 2.41 -7.76
C LYS A 95 15.77 3.84 -8.32
N ASP A 96 15.07 4.13 -9.40
CA ASP A 96 15.11 5.47 -10.03
C ASP A 96 14.58 6.55 -9.05
N LEU A 97 13.61 6.20 -8.21
CA LEU A 97 13.05 7.07 -7.18
C LEU A 97 13.97 7.20 -5.97
N ILE A 98 14.71 6.13 -5.64
CA ILE A 98 15.73 6.14 -4.58
C ILE A 98 16.91 7.02 -4.99
N ASP A 99 17.42 6.85 -6.22
CA ASP A 99 18.56 7.60 -6.76
C ASP A 99 18.25 9.11 -6.87
N SER A 100 17.00 9.45 -7.16
CA SER A 100 16.51 10.85 -7.17
C SER A 100 16.09 11.37 -5.79
N HIS A 101 16.26 10.59 -4.72
CA HIS A 101 15.84 10.92 -3.36
C HIS A 101 14.35 11.29 -3.22
N SER A 102 13.51 10.79 -4.12
CA SER A 102 12.07 11.02 -4.14
C SER A 102 11.34 10.12 -3.14
N TRP A 103 11.68 10.25 -1.85
CA TRP A 103 11.32 9.28 -0.80
C TRP A 103 9.83 8.94 -0.72
N SER A 104 8.96 9.96 -0.79
CA SER A 104 7.51 9.73 -0.70
C SER A 104 6.99 8.91 -1.88
N GLU A 105 7.48 9.19 -3.09
CA GLU A 105 7.09 8.45 -4.28
C GLU A 105 7.73 7.07 -4.32
N ALA A 106 8.97 6.95 -3.86
CA ALA A 106 9.64 5.66 -3.68
C ALA A 106 8.81 4.75 -2.75
N GLN A 107 8.33 5.26 -1.62
CA GLN A 107 7.47 4.50 -0.71
C GLN A 107 6.14 4.08 -1.35
N LYS A 108 5.47 4.98 -2.07
CA LYS A 108 4.19 4.64 -2.75
C LYS A 108 4.40 3.56 -3.81
N ALA A 109 5.42 3.73 -4.66
CA ALA A 109 5.77 2.77 -5.69
C ALA A 109 6.17 1.42 -5.07
N LEU A 110 6.99 1.42 -4.02
CA LEU A 110 7.41 0.23 -3.29
C LEU A 110 6.21 -0.52 -2.70
N ARG A 111 5.30 0.16 -1.99
CA ARG A 111 4.12 -0.47 -1.38
C ARG A 111 3.20 -1.07 -2.44
N LYS A 112 2.96 -0.36 -3.55
CA LYS A 112 2.15 -0.88 -4.66
C LYS A 112 2.79 -2.10 -5.32
N THR A 113 4.03 -1.99 -5.76
CA THR A 113 4.72 -3.06 -6.50
C THR A 113 5.00 -4.29 -5.62
N SER A 114 5.39 -4.09 -4.36
CA SER A 114 5.61 -5.20 -3.43
C SER A 114 4.34 -5.95 -3.04
N ALA A 115 3.17 -5.30 -3.07
CA ALA A 115 1.90 -5.99 -2.82
C ALA A 115 1.63 -7.05 -3.90
N TYR A 116 1.83 -6.71 -5.18
CA TYR A 116 1.69 -7.68 -6.28
C TYR A 116 2.70 -8.82 -6.18
N VAL A 117 3.98 -8.51 -5.90
CA VAL A 117 5.01 -9.54 -5.72
C VAL A 117 4.67 -10.47 -4.55
N LYS A 118 4.20 -9.92 -3.42
CA LYS A 118 3.82 -10.74 -2.25
C LYS A 118 2.66 -11.67 -2.56
N LEU A 119 1.67 -11.19 -3.31
CA LEU A 119 0.52 -12.00 -3.72
C LEU A 119 0.96 -13.17 -4.59
N ASP A 120 1.69 -12.90 -5.68
CA ASP A 120 2.18 -13.95 -6.58
C ASP A 120 3.01 -14.99 -5.84
N LEU A 121 3.94 -14.54 -5.00
CA LEU A 121 4.80 -15.45 -4.23
C LEU A 121 3.99 -16.28 -3.26
N TYR A 122 2.96 -15.71 -2.62
CA TYR A 122 2.11 -16.46 -1.71
C TYR A 122 1.36 -17.58 -2.46
N THR A 123 0.81 -17.29 -3.63
CA THR A 123 0.14 -18.28 -4.49
C THR A 123 1.11 -19.39 -4.93
N ILE A 124 2.30 -19.02 -5.42
CA ILE A 124 3.33 -19.99 -5.85
C ILE A 124 3.78 -20.87 -4.67
N ILE A 125 4.02 -20.29 -3.49
CA ILE A 125 4.39 -21.01 -2.27
C ILE A 125 3.33 -22.05 -1.91
N GLN A 126 2.05 -21.68 -1.97
CA GLN A 126 0.97 -22.61 -1.66
C GLN A 126 0.91 -23.77 -2.66
N ALA A 127 1.19 -23.54 -3.94
CA ALA A 127 1.22 -24.59 -4.95
C ALA A 127 2.48 -25.48 -4.91
N SER A 128 3.59 -24.98 -4.34
CA SER A 128 4.90 -25.65 -4.39
C SER A 128 4.99 -26.96 -3.57
N PRO A 129 5.83 -27.94 -3.95
CA PRO A 129 6.04 -29.16 -3.18
C PRO A 129 6.73 -28.89 -1.82
N PRO A 130 6.59 -29.77 -0.80
CA PRO A 130 7.04 -29.50 0.56
C PRO A 130 8.52 -29.14 0.71
N THR A 131 9.40 -29.74 -0.10
CA THR A 131 10.85 -29.51 -0.09
C THR A 131 11.19 -28.06 -0.47
N GLN A 132 10.68 -27.59 -1.61
CA GLN A 132 10.91 -26.23 -2.11
C GLN A 132 10.10 -25.18 -1.34
N ARG A 133 8.91 -25.55 -0.85
CA ARG A 133 8.01 -24.65 -0.11
C ARG A 133 8.68 -24.05 1.13
N SER A 134 9.49 -24.83 1.85
CA SER A 134 10.20 -24.34 3.03
C SER A 134 11.24 -23.27 2.67
N LEU A 135 12.02 -23.51 1.62
CA LEU A 135 13.00 -22.56 1.08
C LEU A 135 12.33 -21.29 0.58
N LEU A 136 11.27 -21.41 -0.22
CA LEU A 136 10.54 -20.25 -0.74
C LEU A 136 9.92 -19.39 0.37
N ARG A 137 9.38 -20.00 1.44
CA ARG A 137 8.86 -19.23 2.59
C ARG A 137 9.96 -18.41 3.28
N LYS A 138 11.16 -18.98 3.42
CA LYS A 138 12.31 -18.27 3.98
C LYS A 138 12.67 -17.06 3.11
N LEU A 139 12.80 -17.27 1.80
CA LEU A 139 13.12 -16.19 0.86
C LEU A 139 12.02 -15.11 0.82
N TYR A 140 10.75 -15.52 0.82
CA TYR A 140 9.61 -14.61 0.89
C TYR A 140 9.64 -13.73 2.15
N PHE A 141 9.94 -14.32 3.31
CA PHE A 141 10.06 -13.58 4.56
C PHE A 141 11.23 -12.60 4.51
N GLN A 142 12.38 -13.03 3.98
CA GLN A 142 13.54 -12.15 3.79
C GLN A 142 13.21 -10.98 2.86
N LEU A 143 12.59 -11.22 1.71
CA LEU A 143 12.15 -10.17 0.78
C LEU A 143 11.19 -9.20 1.47
N SER A 144 10.13 -9.73 2.09
CA SER A 144 9.08 -8.93 2.73
C SER A 144 9.62 -8.05 3.85
N ASN A 145 10.57 -8.57 4.65
CA ASN A 145 11.21 -7.80 5.71
C ASN A 145 12.11 -6.70 5.16
N ASN A 146 12.91 -6.97 4.12
CA ASN A 146 13.75 -5.94 3.52
C ASN A 146 12.91 -4.84 2.85
N VAL A 147 11.78 -5.19 2.24
CA VAL A 147 10.80 -4.20 1.73
C VAL A 147 10.28 -3.31 2.87
N SER A 148 9.85 -3.89 3.99
CA SER A 148 9.38 -3.11 5.15
C SER A 148 10.49 -2.24 5.74
N ASN A 149 11.70 -2.77 5.83
CA ASN A 149 12.87 -2.01 6.32
C ASN A 149 13.24 -0.85 5.39
N LEU A 150 13.16 -1.05 4.07
CA LEU A 150 13.35 0.00 3.08
C LEU A 150 12.28 1.08 3.24
N ASP A 151 11.02 0.68 3.42
CA ASP A 151 9.91 1.61 3.62
C ASP A 151 10.11 2.51 4.85
N TYR A 152 10.58 1.94 5.96
CA TYR A 152 10.95 2.69 7.16
C TYR A 152 12.19 3.56 6.94
N ALA A 153 13.24 3.03 6.32
CA ALA A 153 14.45 3.81 6.03
C ALA A 153 14.17 5.01 5.12
N ALA A 154 13.31 4.84 4.12
CA ALA A 154 12.88 5.92 3.22
C ALA A 154 12.03 6.97 3.96
N ARG A 155 11.19 6.56 4.91
CA ARG A 155 10.46 7.49 5.80
C ARG A 155 11.42 8.37 6.59
N ASP A 156 12.47 7.76 7.14
CA ASP A 156 13.48 8.42 7.96
C ASP A 156 14.54 9.14 7.11
N LYS A 157 14.49 8.99 5.78
CA LYS A 157 15.44 9.54 4.80
C LYS A 157 16.88 9.07 5.02
N ASP A 158 17.05 7.88 5.59
CA ASP A 158 18.35 7.25 5.80
C ASP A 158 18.81 6.55 4.51
N ALA A 159 19.54 7.29 3.68
CA ALA A 159 19.99 6.81 2.37
C ALA A 159 20.88 5.56 2.46
N ILE A 160 21.72 5.45 3.49
CA ILE A 160 22.63 4.31 3.67
C ILE A 160 21.79 3.05 3.94
N ARG A 161 20.82 3.17 4.85
CA ARG A 161 19.94 2.05 5.19
C ARG A 161 19.00 1.69 4.04
N VAL A 162 18.51 2.68 3.27
CA VAL A 162 17.70 2.43 2.06
C VAL A 162 18.51 1.60 1.05
N LEU A 163 19.72 2.03 0.72
CA LEU A 163 20.55 1.33 -0.26
C LEU A 163 20.86 -0.11 0.18
N LYS A 164 21.24 -0.29 1.46
CA LYS A 164 21.45 -1.63 2.03
C LYS A 164 20.21 -2.52 1.93
N CYS A 165 19.03 -1.98 2.22
CA CYS A 165 17.80 -2.76 2.10
C CYS A 165 17.47 -3.06 0.63
N TYR A 166 17.74 -2.13 -0.28
CA TYR A 166 17.55 -2.32 -1.71
C TYR A 166 18.44 -3.43 -2.27
N ASP A 167 19.72 -3.45 -1.92
CA ASP A 167 20.65 -4.49 -2.36
C ASP A 167 20.21 -5.87 -1.85
N ASN A 168 19.77 -5.95 -0.59
CA ASN A 168 19.20 -7.19 -0.04
C ASN A 168 17.92 -7.63 -0.77
N ILE A 169 17.08 -6.69 -1.22
CA ILE A 169 15.90 -7.00 -2.04
C ILE A 169 16.34 -7.59 -3.38
N VAL A 170 17.32 -7.00 -4.06
CA VAL A 170 17.86 -7.52 -5.33
C VAL A 170 18.36 -8.95 -5.18
N VAL A 171 19.15 -9.23 -4.13
CA VAL A 171 19.64 -10.59 -3.84
C VAL A 171 18.48 -11.56 -3.60
N ALA A 172 17.54 -11.22 -2.70
CA ALA A 172 16.41 -12.08 -2.39
C ALA A 172 15.53 -12.36 -3.62
N VAL A 173 15.31 -11.35 -4.46
CA VAL A 173 14.58 -11.49 -5.74
C VAL A 173 15.27 -12.49 -6.67
N ASN A 174 16.60 -12.39 -6.84
CA ASN A 174 17.34 -13.30 -7.70
C ASN A 174 17.29 -14.75 -7.18
N ASP A 175 17.41 -14.95 -5.87
CA ASP A 175 17.28 -16.26 -5.24
C ASP A 175 15.88 -16.86 -5.46
N ILE A 176 14.84 -16.03 -5.34
CA ILE A 176 13.44 -16.43 -5.57
C ILE A 176 13.25 -16.84 -7.03
N LEU A 177 13.68 -16.01 -7.99
CA LEU A 177 13.54 -16.32 -9.42
C LEU A 177 14.30 -17.57 -9.82
N SER A 178 15.48 -17.80 -9.23
CA SER A 178 16.26 -19.01 -9.42
C SER A 178 15.54 -20.24 -8.87
N THR A 179 14.94 -20.11 -7.68
CA THR A 179 14.17 -21.19 -7.05
C THR A 179 12.93 -21.54 -7.87
N ILE A 180 12.17 -20.54 -8.32
CA ILE A 180 10.95 -20.73 -9.13
C ILE A 180 11.29 -21.36 -10.49
N SER A 181 12.43 -21.01 -11.10
CA SER A 181 12.85 -21.59 -12.38
C SER A 181 13.28 -23.06 -12.28
N SER A 182 13.47 -23.57 -11.06
CA SER A 182 13.78 -24.98 -10.78
C SER A 182 12.54 -25.83 -10.48
N ILE A 183 11.34 -25.23 -10.51
CA ILE A 183 10.04 -25.89 -10.30
C ILE A 183 9.46 -26.28 -11.64
#